data_AF-A0A2G8LHU2-F1
#
_entry.id   AF-A0A2G8LHU2-F1
#
_cell.length_a   1.000
_cell.length_b   1.000
_cell.length_c   1.000
_cell.angle_alpha   90.00
_cell.angle_beta   90.00
_cell.angle_gamma   90.00
#
_symmetry.space_group_name_H-M   'P 1'
#
loop_
_entity.id
_entity.type
_entity.pdbx_description
1 polymer ?
#
loop_
_entity_poly.entity_id
_entity_poly.type
_entity_poly.pdbx_seq_one_letter_code
_entity_poly.pdbx_strand_id
1 'polypeptide(L)'
;MVNLSNQKTMKDPGKYGIGIMIIQGAKLQILKMTSLAEQLKKLAVPQGRNLANAREKRRKSILFDSKEAAGLNRETVYAIGVNGVQELATIDPSFQEFEETLFSEGSKTMERSVQTVEVNKNLDKHIRSFLLQMSPYFTLKPAQKAMEWLVYRFGIHEYNINDVMMAIMPYHTTKVFVRVVQIIDLSSKSHPWNWLKPIQETGVSLSRSTVLTHCWKDPGFLQFVCNMVPYAIKAHKAVKGRDPQGQTLLYGSRSPSTPPR
;
A
#
# COMPACT_ATOMS: atom_id res chain seq x y z
N MET A 1 17.24 -55.10 30.26
CA MET A 1 17.41 -56.56 30.04
C MET A 1 16.57 -56.88 28.82
N VAL A 2 17.11 -57.26 27.65
CA VAL A 2 17.93 -58.45 27.38
C VAL A 2 18.90 -58.17 26.22
N ASN A 3 20.03 -58.88 26.29
CA ASN A 3 21.20 -58.81 25.43
C ASN A 3 21.06 -59.69 24.17
N LEU A 4 21.70 -59.22 23.08
CA LEU A 4 22.47 -59.92 22.04
C LEU A 4 22.00 -61.32 21.56
N SER A 5 21.80 -61.47 20.24
CA SER A 5 22.71 -62.20 19.33
C SER A 5 22.01 -62.57 18.01
N ASN A 6 22.46 -62.03 16.88
CA ASN A 6 23.08 -62.85 15.83
C ASN A 6 23.44 -62.03 14.59
N GLN A 7 24.73 -61.98 14.34
CA GLN A 7 25.40 -61.52 13.14
C GLN A 7 25.19 -62.57 12.04
N LYS A 8 24.74 -62.17 10.83
CA LYS A 8 24.96 -62.97 9.62
C LYS A 8 25.22 -62.07 8.40
N THR A 9 26.52 -61.90 8.14
CA THR A 9 27.19 -61.92 6.83
C THR A 9 26.78 -60.94 5.72
N MET A 10 27.77 -60.12 5.34
CA MET A 10 27.87 -59.28 4.15
C MET A 10 27.35 -59.93 2.86
N LYS A 11 26.56 -59.17 2.10
CA LYS A 11 26.40 -59.36 0.65
C LYS A 11 26.32 -58.00 -0.07
N ASP A 12 27.40 -57.73 -0.80
CA ASP A 12 27.51 -56.90 -2.00
C ASP A 12 27.50 -55.35 -1.87
N PRO A 13 28.68 -54.70 -1.77
CA PRO A 13 28.79 -53.23 -1.76
C PRO A 13 28.58 -52.58 -3.15
N GLY A 14 28.46 -53.36 -4.23
CA GLY A 14 28.41 -52.82 -5.60
C GLY A 14 27.05 -52.28 -6.08
N LYS A 15 25.92 -52.73 -5.52
CA LYS A 15 24.57 -52.35 -6.01
C LYS A 15 23.94 -51.15 -5.30
N TYR A 16 24.24 -50.94 -4.03
CA TYR A 16 23.64 -49.85 -3.24
C TYR A 16 24.37 -48.51 -3.39
N GLY A 17 25.67 -48.52 -3.72
CA GLY A 17 26.45 -47.30 -3.98
C GLY A 17 26.02 -46.58 -5.26
N ILE A 18 25.64 -47.32 -6.30
CA ILE A 18 25.19 -46.76 -7.59
C ILE A 18 23.82 -46.08 -7.42
N GLY A 19 22.88 -46.70 -6.68
CA GLY A 19 21.57 -46.11 -6.40
C GLY A 19 21.65 -44.82 -5.59
N ILE A 20 22.50 -44.78 -4.56
CA ILE A 20 22.70 -43.58 -3.73
C ILE A 20 23.38 -42.45 -4.54
N MET A 21 24.35 -42.77 -5.41
CA MET A 21 24.98 -41.78 -6.29
C MET A 21 24.02 -41.22 -7.35
N ILE A 22 23.12 -42.04 -7.92
CA ILE A 22 22.11 -41.58 -8.88
C ILE A 22 21.11 -40.62 -8.21
N ILE A 23 20.63 -40.95 -7.00
CA ILE A 23 19.68 -40.10 -6.27
C ILE A 23 20.36 -38.77 -5.85
N GLN A 24 21.61 -38.81 -5.40
CA GLN A 24 22.36 -37.61 -5.03
C GLN A 24 22.65 -36.74 -6.26
N GLY A 25 22.96 -37.35 -7.41
CA GLY A 25 23.15 -36.66 -8.69
C GLY A 25 21.88 -35.99 -9.21
N ALA A 26 20.74 -36.68 -9.15
CA ALA A 26 19.43 -36.12 -9.50
C ALA A 26 19.04 -34.97 -8.55
N LYS A 27 19.29 -35.11 -7.24
CA LYS A 27 19.05 -34.05 -6.25
C LYS A 27 19.94 -32.83 -6.47
N LEU A 28 21.21 -33.03 -6.85
CA LEU A 28 22.13 -31.94 -7.21
C LEU A 28 21.68 -31.22 -8.49
N GLN A 29 21.18 -31.95 -9.49
CA GLN A 29 20.63 -31.35 -10.70
C GLN A 29 19.33 -30.59 -10.43
N ILE A 30 18.42 -31.12 -9.61
CA ILE A 30 17.19 -30.42 -9.21
C ILE A 30 17.53 -29.15 -8.43
N LEU A 31 18.47 -29.20 -7.47
CA LEU A 31 18.94 -28.03 -6.73
C LEU A 31 19.61 -26.97 -7.62
N LYS A 32 20.35 -27.40 -8.66
CA LYS A 32 20.91 -26.50 -9.68
C LYS A 32 19.83 -25.88 -10.58
N MET A 33 18.80 -26.65 -10.96
CA MET A 33 17.67 -26.14 -11.75
C MET A 33 16.81 -25.15 -10.96
N THR A 34 16.59 -25.37 -9.66
CA THR A 34 15.89 -24.40 -8.80
C THR A 34 16.72 -23.15 -8.53
N SER A 35 18.05 -23.29 -8.34
CA SER A 35 18.96 -22.16 -8.15
C SER A 35 19.05 -21.28 -9.39
N LEU A 36 19.17 -21.87 -10.58
CA LEU A 36 19.22 -21.13 -11.85
C LEU A 36 17.88 -20.48 -12.18
N ALA A 37 16.75 -21.16 -11.93
CA ALA A 37 15.42 -20.58 -12.11
C ALA A 37 15.15 -19.41 -11.15
N GLU A 38 15.59 -19.51 -9.88
CA GLU A 38 15.52 -18.41 -8.92
C GLU A 38 16.48 -17.27 -9.28
N GLN A 39 17.68 -17.58 -9.76
CA GLN A 39 18.64 -16.59 -10.27
C GLN A 39 18.10 -15.88 -11.52
N LEU A 40 17.48 -16.61 -12.45
CA LEU A 40 16.78 -16.03 -13.61
C LEU A 40 15.58 -15.18 -13.20
N LYS A 41 14.85 -15.57 -12.14
CA LYS A 41 13.74 -14.77 -11.61
C LYS A 41 14.21 -13.50 -10.89
N LYS A 42 15.40 -13.52 -10.28
CA LYS A 42 16.07 -12.36 -9.67
C LYS A 42 16.78 -11.47 -10.71
N LEU A 43 17.25 -12.05 -11.81
CA LEU A 43 17.91 -11.36 -12.93
C LEU A 43 16.95 -10.96 -14.06
N ALA A 44 15.68 -11.34 -13.97
CA ALA A 44 14.60 -10.85 -14.82
C ALA A 44 14.31 -9.37 -14.51
N VAL A 45 15.30 -8.54 -14.77
CA VAL A 45 15.09 -7.14 -15.12
C VAL A 45 14.30 -7.17 -16.43
N PRO A 46 13.17 -6.43 -16.56
CA PRO A 46 12.42 -6.39 -17.80
C PRO A 46 13.21 -5.59 -18.84
N GLN A 47 14.22 -6.22 -19.43
CA GLN A 47 14.94 -5.67 -20.57
C GLN A 47 14.07 -5.83 -21.82
N GLY A 48 13.64 -4.70 -22.38
CA GLY A 48 13.25 -4.64 -23.80
C GLY A 48 11.78 -4.83 -24.18
N ARG A 49 10.80 -4.78 -23.25
CA ARG A 49 9.41 -4.51 -23.65
C ARG A 49 9.18 -3.02 -23.55
N ASN A 50 8.99 -2.32 -24.67
CA ASN A 50 8.52 -0.93 -24.77
C ASN A 50 7.82 -0.46 -23.48
N LEU A 51 8.59 0.13 -22.55
CA LEU A 51 8.14 0.39 -21.19
C LEU A 51 7.04 1.46 -21.16
N ALA A 52 7.03 2.33 -22.18
CA ALA A 52 5.94 3.27 -22.46
C ALA A 52 4.64 2.53 -22.83
N ASN A 53 4.67 1.69 -23.87
CA ASN A 53 3.48 0.99 -24.39
C ASN A 53 2.94 -0.10 -23.44
N ALA A 54 3.77 -0.65 -22.55
CA ALA A 54 3.35 -1.60 -21.52
C ALA A 54 2.74 -0.92 -20.28
N ARG A 55 3.25 0.25 -19.88
CA ARG A 55 2.62 1.10 -18.83
C ARG A 55 1.29 1.68 -19.31
N GLU A 56 1.19 2.06 -20.57
CA GLU A 56 -0.06 2.54 -21.17
C GLU A 56 -1.18 1.50 -21.17
N LYS A 57 -0.85 0.20 -21.17
CA LYS A 57 -1.85 -0.87 -21.28
C LYS A 57 -2.55 -1.27 -19.98
N ARG A 58 -2.17 -0.75 -18.80
CA ARG A 58 -2.88 -1.02 -17.53
C ARG A 58 -2.76 0.16 -16.55
N ARG A 59 -3.19 1.34 -16.97
CA ARG A 59 -3.33 2.49 -16.06
C ARG A 59 -4.26 2.09 -14.92
N LYS A 60 -3.75 2.18 -13.69
CA LYS A 60 -4.51 1.89 -12.48
C LYS A 60 -5.41 3.08 -12.18
N SER A 61 -6.69 2.81 -11.99
CA SER A 61 -7.69 3.84 -11.71
C SER A 61 -8.67 3.32 -10.67
N ILE A 62 -9.03 4.19 -9.73
CA ILE A 62 -10.09 3.95 -8.76
C ILE A 62 -11.44 4.21 -9.45
N LEU A 63 -11.53 5.32 -10.17
CA LEU A 63 -12.77 5.84 -10.75
C LEU A 63 -13.18 5.16 -12.06
N PHE A 64 -12.23 4.80 -12.90
CA PHE A 64 -12.47 4.36 -14.28
C PHE A 64 -12.14 2.88 -14.46
N ASP A 65 -12.82 2.23 -15.40
CA ASP A 65 -12.44 0.88 -15.78
C ASP A 65 -11.11 0.87 -16.56
N SER A 66 -10.55 -0.33 -16.80
CA SER A 66 -9.24 -0.43 -17.48
C SER A 66 -9.25 0.09 -18.92
N LYS A 67 -10.40 0.14 -19.60
CA LYS A 67 -10.52 0.62 -20.98
C LYS A 67 -10.62 2.14 -21.00
N GLU A 68 -11.47 2.70 -20.14
CA GLU A 68 -11.64 4.14 -19.96
C GLU A 68 -10.33 4.78 -19.47
N ALA A 69 -9.71 4.20 -18.44
CA ALA A 69 -8.48 4.70 -17.85
C ALA A 69 -7.31 4.76 -18.85
N ALA A 70 -7.30 3.86 -19.85
CA ALA A 70 -6.27 3.86 -20.89
C ALA A 70 -6.33 5.09 -21.81
N GLY A 71 -7.52 5.66 -22.00
CA GLY A 71 -7.73 6.84 -22.86
C GLY A 71 -7.55 8.18 -22.14
N LEU A 72 -7.50 8.19 -20.80
CA LEU A 72 -7.37 9.44 -20.03
C LEU A 72 -5.97 10.01 -20.14
N ASN A 73 -5.86 11.29 -20.49
CA ASN A 73 -4.60 12.02 -20.44
C ASN A 73 -4.36 12.65 -19.05
N ARG A 74 -3.15 13.16 -18.84
CA ARG A 74 -2.71 13.72 -17.54
C ARG A 74 -3.55 14.94 -17.16
N GLU A 75 -3.84 15.79 -18.12
CA GLU A 75 -4.55 17.05 -17.95
C GLU A 75 -5.99 16.80 -17.47
N THR A 76 -6.64 15.78 -18.02
CA THR A 76 -7.99 15.37 -17.61
C THR A 76 -8.00 14.85 -16.18
N VAL A 77 -7.08 13.92 -15.83
CA VAL A 77 -7.03 13.37 -14.46
C VAL A 77 -6.64 14.44 -13.45
N TYR A 78 -5.75 15.36 -13.82
CA TYR A 78 -5.42 16.53 -13.01
C TYR A 78 -6.66 17.41 -12.75
N ALA A 79 -7.40 17.78 -13.80
CA ALA A 79 -8.61 18.59 -13.65
C ALA A 79 -9.66 17.92 -12.74
N ILE A 80 -9.83 16.59 -12.87
CA ILE A 80 -10.69 15.80 -11.97
C ILE A 80 -10.20 15.90 -10.52
N GLY A 81 -8.89 15.73 -10.30
CA GLY A 81 -8.27 15.82 -8.97
C GLY A 81 -8.45 17.19 -8.31
N VAL A 82 -8.16 18.26 -9.06
CA VAL A 82 -8.32 19.65 -8.61
C VAL A 82 -9.77 19.95 -8.24
N ASN A 83 -10.72 19.58 -9.11
CA ASN A 83 -12.14 19.73 -8.80
C ASN A 83 -12.53 18.94 -7.54
N GLY A 84 -11.97 17.74 -7.34
CA GLY A 84 -12.19 16.94 -6.14
C GLY A 84 -11.70 17.61 -4.85
N VAL A 85 -10.48 18.16 -4.84
CA VAL A 85 -9.94 18.82 -3.64
C VAL A 85 -10.65 20.15 -3.35
N GLN A 86 -11.05 20.90 -4.38
CA GLN A 86 -11.83 22.13 -4.23
C GLN A 86 -13.21 21.84 -3.63
N GLU A 87 -13.91 20.82 -4.12
CA GLU A 87 -15.18 20.36 -3.53
C GLU A 87 -14.98 19.92 -2.07
N LEU A 88 -13.90 19.21 -1.75
CA LEU A 88 -13.57 18.87 -0.35
C LEU A 88 -13.30 20.13 0.50
N ALA A 89 -12.62 21.13 -0.04
CA ALA A 89 -12.32 22.38 0.65
C ALA A 89 -13.59 23.20 0.99
N THR A 90 -14.67 23.05 0.21
CA THR A 90 -15.98 23.63 0.57
C THR A 90 -16.61 22.98 1.79
N ILE A 91 -16.29 21.71 2.07
CA ILE A 91 -16.80 20.94 3.22
C ILE A 91 -15.89 21.16 4.43
N ASP A 92 -14.57 21.13 4.21
CA ASP A 92 -13.56 21.26 5.25
C ASP A 92 -12.40 22.12 4.71
N PRO A 93 -12.29 23.39 5.15
CA PRO A 93 -11.27 24.32 4.65
C PRO A 93 -9.83 23.86 4.85
N SER A 94 -9.59 22.86 5.71
CA SER A 94 -8.28 22.23 5.85
C SER A 94 -7.71 21.71 4.53
N PHE A 95 -8.55 21.40 3.54
CA PHE A 95 -8.07 20.88 2.26
C PHE A 95 -7.39 21.93 1.37
N GLN A 96 -7.58 23.22 1.64
CA GLN A 96 -6.97 24.31 0.86
C GLN A 96 -5.44 24.24 0.86
N GLU A 97 -4.81 23.76 1.95
CA GLU A 97 -3.35 23.62 2.02
C GLU A 97 -2.78 22.65 0.97
N PHE A 98 -3.61 21.73 0.46
CA PHE A 98 -3.19 20.75 -0.52
C PHE A 98 -3.30 21.25 -1.96
N GLU A 99 -4.09 22.31 -2.20
CA GLU A 99 -4.25 22.92 -3.53
C GLU A 99 -2.92 23.46 -4.06
N GLU A 100 -2.16 24.15 -3.20
CA GLU A 100 -0.85 24.72 -3.56
C GLU A 100 0.29 23.71 -3.52
N THR A 101 0.05 22.49 -3.01
CA THR A 101 1.08 21.45 -2.89
C THR A 101 0.80 20.29 -3.85
N LEU A 102 0.04 19.30 -3.41
CA LEU A 102 -0.23 18.06 -4.14
C LEU A 102 -1.07 18.27 -5.41
N PHE A 103 -1.87 19.33 -5.45
CA PHE A 103 -2.77 19.66 -6.57
C PHE A 103 -2.34 20.93 -7.32
N SER A 104 -1.11 21.40 -7.10
CA SER A 104 -0.56 22.55 -7.81
C SER A 104 -0.31 22.25 -9.28
N GLU A 105 -0.25 23.28 -10.12
CA GLU A 105 0.12 23.14 -11.53
C GLU A 105 1.49 22.44 -11.72
N GLY A 106 2.44 22.72 -10.82
CA GLY A 106 3.77 22.09 -10.81
C GLY A 106 3.75 20.58 -10.49
N SER A 107 2.70 20.08 -9.82
CA SER A 107 2.57 18.65 -9.54
C SER A 107 2.49 17.79 -10.81
N LYS A 108 2.03 18.36 -11.94
CA LYS A 108 1.91 17.68 -13.23
C LYS A 108 3.25 17.24 -13.82
N THR A 109 4.35 17.90 -13.46
CA THR A 109 5.70 17.60 -13.96
C THR A 109 6.53 16.78 -12.97
N MET A 110 6.08 16.64 -11.71
CA MET A 110 6.74 15.85 -10.66
C MET A 110 6.79 14.34 -10.97
N GLU A 111 7.94 13.80 -11.38
CA GLU A 111 8.10 12.36 -11.64
C GLU A 111 8.91 11.69 -10.52
N ARG A 112 8.22 10.88 -9.72
CA ARG A 112 8.73 10.33 -8.45
C ARG A 112 9.98 9.46 -8.60
N SER A 113 10.07 8.67 -9.68
CA SER A 113 11.18 7.74 -9.93
C SER A 113 12.51 8.42 -10.22
N VAL A 114 12.50 9.71 -10.58
CA VAL A 114 13.71 10.48 -10.90
C VAL A 114 14.05 11.53 -9.83
N GLN A 115 13.24 11.62 -8.76
CA GLN A 115 13.50 12.52 -7.63
C GLN A 115 14.48 11.91 -6.63
N THR A 116 15.10 12.78 -5.82
CA THR A 116 15.95 12.35 -4.71
C THR A 116 15.14 11.68 -3.59
N VAL A 117 15.84 10.93 -2.75
CA VAL A 117 15.23 10.25 -1.59
C VAL A 117 14.59 11.25 -0.63
N GLU A 118 15.23 12.41 -0.44
CA GLU A 118 14.76 13.47 0.45
C GLU A 118 13.47 14.11 -0.07
N VAL A 119 13.41 14.39 -1.37
CA VAL A 119 12.21 14.93 -2.03
C VAL A 119 11.06 13.94 -1.92
N ASN A 120 11.31 12.67 -2.22
CA ASN A 120 10.30 11.61 -2.12
C ASN A 120 9.81 11.43 -0.67
N LYS A 121 10.70 11.50 0.32
CA LYS A 121 10.33 11.44 1.74
C LYS A 121 9.51 12.64 2.17
N ASN A 122 9.76 13.82 1.61
CA ASN A 122 8.92 14.99 1.88
C ASN A 122 7.54 14.86 1.22
N LEU A 123 7.49 14.38 -0.02
CA LEU A 123 6.24 14.06 -0.71
C LEU A 123 5.40 13.05 0.07
N ASP A 124 6.03 12.00 0.62
CA ASP A 124 5.36 11.00 1.46
C ASP A 124 4.67 11.59 2.68
N LYS A 125 5.29 12.58 3.33
CA LYS A 125 4.68 13.28 4.47
C LYS A 125 3.43 14.05 4.06
N HIS A 126 3.48 14.76 2.93
CA HIS A 126 2.34 15.51 2.41
C HIS A 126 1.19 14.58 2.00
N ILE A 127 1.51 13.50 1.28
CA ILE A 127 0.55 12.46 0.89
C ILE A 127 -0.10 11.83 2.13
N ARG A 128 0.70 11.44 3.13
CA ARG A 128 0.16 10.88 4.38
C ARG A 128 -0.76 11.86 5.11
N SER A 129 -0.38 13.13 5.18
CA SER A 129 -1.22 14.17 5.80
C SER A 129 -2.57 14.29 5.08
N PHE A 130 -2.53 14.40 3.75
CA PHE A 130 -3.74 14.45 2.93
C PHE A 130 -4.63 13.22 3.11
N LEU A 131 -4.06 12.01 3.05
CA LEU A 131 -4.82 10.75 3.18
C LEU A 131 -5.51 10.63 4.54
N LEU A 132 -4.83 11.02 5.63
CA LEU A 132 -5.42 11.03 6.97
C LEU A 132 -6.50 12.11 7.12
N GLN A 133 -6.32 13.28 6.52
CA GLN A 133 -7.33 14.35 6.51
C GLN A 133 -8.55 13.94 5.69
N MET A 134 -8.34 13.29 4.54
CA MET A 134 -9.38 12.80 3.62
C MET A 134 -10.15 11.59 4.16
N SER A 135 -9.55 10.76 5.01
CA SER A 135 -10.14 9.51 5.50
C SER A 135 -11.62 9.62 5.92
N PRO A 136 -12.06 10.59 6.77
CA PRO A 136 -13.47 10.72 7.15
C PRO A 136 -14.44 10.94 5.98
N TYR A 137 -13.94 11.49 4.87
CA TYR A 137 -14.69 11.86 3.67
C TYR A 137 -14.54 10.85 2.52
N PHE A 138 -13.83 9.74 2.72
CA PHE A 138 -13.44 8.81 1.65
C PHE A 138 -14.61 8.25 0.82
N THR A 139 -15.79 8.09 1.42
CA THR A 139 -16.99 7.62 0.71
C THR A 139 -17.61 8.67 -0.21
N LEU A 140 -17.26 9.95 -0.04
CA LEU A 140 -17.70 11.03 -0.90
C LEU A 140 -16.99 10.99 -2.26
N LYS A 141 -17.71 11.36 -3.32
CA LYS A 141 -17.16 11.50 -4.67
C LYS A 141 -15.96 12.45 -4.76
N PRO A 142 -15.96 13.66 -4.17
CA PRO A 142 -14.81 14.56 -4.23
C PRO A 142 -13.52 13.95 -3.67
N ALA A 143 -13.62 13.15 -2.59
CA ALA A 143 -12.47 12.42 -2.05
C ALA A 143 -11.89 11.40 -3.04
N GLN A 144 -12.76 10.67 -3.75
CA GLN A 144 -12.34 9.70 -4.76
C GLN A 144 -11.69 10.37 -5.97
N LYS A 145 -12.23 11.52 -6.41
CA LYS A 145 -11.62 12.37 -7.46
C LYS A 145 -10.22 12.83 -7.08
N ALA A 146 -10.06 13.36 -5.87
CA ALA A 146 -8.76 13.82 -5.38
C ALA A 146 -7.75 12.66 -5.26
N MET A 147 -8.18 11.51 -4.77
CA MET A 147 -7.35 10.30 -4.65
C MET A 147 -6.94 9.72 -6.01
N GLU A 148 -7.78 9.84 -7.03
CA GLU A 148 -7.46 9.42 -8.41
C GLU A 148 -6.21 10.13 -8.93
N TRP A 149 -6.09 11.44 -8.71
CA TRP A 149 -4.88 12.18 -9.08
C TRP A 149 -3.64 11.68 -8.36
N LEU A 150 -3.74 11.39 -7.06
CA LEU A 150 -2.60 10.86 -6.29
C LEU A 150 -2.17 9.47 -6.77
N VAL A 151 -3.13 8.62 -7.16
CA VAL A 151 -2.86 7.31 -7.76
C VAL A 151 -2.15 7.48 -9.10
N TYR A 152 -2.67 8.36 -9.95
CA TYR A 152 -2.17 8.58 -11.30
C TYR A 152 -0.79 9.24 -11.32
N ARG A 153 -0.58 10.29 -10.51
CA ARG A 153 0.65 11.10 -10.56
C ARG A 153 1.75 10.59 -9.63
N PHE A 154 1.41 10.27 -8.39
CA PHE A 154 2.41 9.94 -7.36
C PHE A 154 2.55 8.44 -7.09
N GLY A 155 1.71 7.61 -7.73
CA GLY A 155 1.77 6.16 -7.60
C GLY A 155 1.52 5.69 -6.16
N ILE A 156 0.60 6.33 -5.42
CA ILE A 156 0.41 6.04 -3.98
C ILE A 156 0.04 4.58 -3.69
N HIS A 157 -0.53 3.88 -4.68
CA HIS A 157 -0.87 2.46 -4.62
C HIS A 157 0.35 1.53 -4.71
N GLU A 158 1.52 2.06 -5.08
CA GLU A 158 2.80 1.34 -5.12
C GLU A 158 3.69 1.78 -3.96
N TYR A 159 3.78 3.08 -3.71
CA TYR A 159 4.76 3.65 -2.78
C TYR A 159 4.21 3.94 -1.37
N ASN A 160 2.90 4.17 -1.21
CA ASN A 160 2.28 4.62 0.04
C ASN A 160 1.17 3.66 0.50
N ILE A 161 1.32 2.35 0.22
CA ILE A 161 0.27 1.35 0.46
C ILE A 161 -0.23 1.39 1.91
N ASN A 162 0.66 1.48 2.89
CA ASN A 162 0.26 1.51 4.30
C ASN A 162 -0.55 2.77 4.67
N ASP A 163 -0.19 3.94 4.13
CA ASP A 163 -0.92 5.18 4.38
C ASP A 163 -2.29 5.16 3.68
N VAL A 164 -2.35 4.61 2.45
CA VAL A 164 -3.60 4.37 1.73
C VAL A 164 -4.50 3.44 2.52
N MET A 165 -3.99 2.27 2.94
CA MET A 165 -4.74 1.31 3.74
C MET A 165 -5.23 1.94 5.04
N MET A 166 -4.41 2.76 5.70
CA MET A 166 -4.79 3.42 6.95
C MET A 166 -5.97 4.38 6.76
N ALA A 167 -6.02 5.08 5.62
CA ALA A 167 -7.12 5.99 5.31
C ALA A 167 -8.43 5.26 4.94
N ILE A 168 -8.34 4.10 4.28
CA ILE A 168 -9.52 3.44 3.70
C ILE A 168 -10.05 2.25 4.54
N MET A 169 -9.24 1.67 5.42
CA MET A 169 -9.59 0.46 6.18
C MET A 169 -10.89 0.57 6.99
N PRO A 170 -11.27 1.74 7.56
CA PRO A 170 -12.58 1.91 8.20
C PRO A 170 -13.77 1.58 7.28
N TYR A 171 -13.58 1.67 5.97
CA TYR A 171 -14.61 1.51 4.92
C TYR A 171 -14.53 0.17 4.18
N HIS A 172 -13.97 -0.87 4.81
CA HIS A 172 -13.71 -2.19 4.21
C HIS A 172 -14.92 -2.91 3.61
N THR A 173 -16.13 -2.58 4.06
CA THR A 173 -17.39 -3.13 3.54
C THR A 173 -17.87 -2.45 2.26
N THR A 174 -17.23 -1.36 1.82
CA THR A 174 -17.68 -0.55 0.68
C THR A 174 -17.08 -1.02 -0.65
N LYS A 175 -17.78 -0.75 -1.76
CA LYS A 175 -17.25 -1.03 -3.10
C LYS A 175 -16.01 -0.20 -3.44
N VAL A 176 -15.93 1.04 -2.95
CA VAL A 176 -14.77 1.91 -3.20
C VAL A 176 -13.51 1.35 -2.54
N PHE A 177 -13.61 0.76 -1.34
CA PHE A 177 -12.49 0.04 -0.74
C PHE A 177 -11.97 -1.08 -1.64
N VAL A 178 -12.88 -1.92 -2.17
CA VAL A 178 -12.53 -3.00 -3.10
C VAL A 178 -11.80 -2.46 -4.33
N ARG A 179 -12.28 -1.35 -4.91
CA ARG A 179 -11.64 -0.68 -6.06
C ARG A 179 -10.20 -0.25 -5.76
N VAL A 180 -9.95 0.30 -4.57
CA VAL A 180 -8.59 0.68 -4.17
C VAL A 180 -7.71 -0.55 -3.94
N VAL A 181 -8.22 -1.61 -3.30
CA VAL A 181 -7.47 -2.87 -3.13
C VAL A 181 -7.12 -3.50 -4.49
N GLN A 182 -8.00 -3.40 -5.48
CA GLN A 182 -7.79 -3.96 -6.82
C GLN A 182 -6.63 -3.30 -7.57
N ILE A 183 -6.31 -2.04 -7.29
CA ILE A 183 -5.19 -1.36 -7.96
C ILE A 183 -3.83 -1.66 -7.32
N ILE A 184 -3.79 -2.12 -6.06
CA ILE A 184 -2.57 -2.47 -5.34
C ILE A 184 -2.00 -3.81 -5.85
N ASP A 185 -0.68 -3.88 -6.02
CA ASP A 185 -0.01 -5.15 -6.36
C ASP A 185 0.16 -6.03 -5.12
N LEU A 186 -0.69 -7.05 -4.99
CA LEU A 186 -0.66 -8.05 -3.94
C LEU A 186 -0.09 -9.40 -4.42
N SER A 187 0.67 -9.41 -5.53
CA SER A 187 1.18 -10.64 -6.14
C SER A 187 2.14 -11.42 -5.24
N SER A 188 2.93 -10.72 -4.40
CA SER A 188 3.86 -11.35 -3.46
C SER A 188 3.14 -11.94 -2.25
N LYS A 189 3.44 -13.20 -1.93
CA LYS A 189 2.93 -13.89 -0.72
C LYS A 189 3.48 -13.30 0.59
N SER A 190 4.64 -12.64 0.54
CA SER A 190 5.22 -11.97 1.71
C SER A 190 4.67 -10.56 1.92
N HIS A 191 3.82 -10.06 1.01
CA HIS A 191 3.25 -8.74 1.15
C HIS A 191 2.30 -8.71 2.36
N PRO A 192 2.41 -7.72 3.28
CA PRO A 192 1.60 -7.67 4.49
C PRO A 192 0.09 -7.68 4.22
N TRP A 193 -0.31 -7.13 3.08
CA TRP A 193 -1.71 -7.04 2.63
C TRP A 193 -2.16 -8.20 1.73
N ASN A 194 -1.33 -9.24 1.52
CA ASN A 194 -1.65 -10.35 0.61
C ASN A 194 -2.93 -11.11 1.00
N TRP A 195 -3.30 -11.11 2.28
CA TRP A 195 -4.55 -11.71 2.76
C TRP A 195 -5.81 -11.10 2.14
N LEU A 196 -5.73 -9.90 1.54
CA LEU A 196 -6.81 -9.25 0.81
C LEU A 196 -6.94 -9.74 -0.64
N LYS A 197 -6.04 -10.58 -1.13
CA LYS A 197 -6.06 -11.08 -2.52
C LYS A 197 -7.40 -11.70 -2.96
N PRO A 198 -8.13 -12.47 -2.14
CA PRO A 198 -9.45 -12.99 -2.52
C PRO A 198 -10.46 -11.90 -2.88
N ILE A 199 -10.37 -10.73 -2.25
CA ILE A 199 -11.24 -9.57 -2.49
C ILE A 199 -10.89 -8.93 -3.84
N GLN A 200 -9.60 -8.86 -4.15
CA GLN A 200 -9.12 -8.34 -5.44
C GLN A 200 -9.66 -9.17 -6.61
N GLU A 201 -9.69 -10.50 -6.46
CA GLU A 201 -10.14 -11.44 -7.50
C GLU A 201 -11.67 -11.52 -7.61
N THR A 202 -12.38 -11.58 -6.48
CA THR A 202 -13.84 -11.76 -6.47
C THR A 202 -14.62 -10.45 -6.61
N GLY A 203 -14.03 -9.31 -6.25
CA GLY A 203 -14.70 -8.01 -6.19
C GLY A 203 -15.76 -7.89 -5.08
N VAL A 204 -15.85 -8.88 -4.18
CA VAL A 204 -16.81 -8.89 -3.07
C VAL A 204 -16.26 -8.08 -1.91
N SER A 205 -17.11 -7.28 -1.26
CA SER A 205 -16.73 -6.48 -0.09
C SER A 205 -16.21 -7.33 1.07
N LEU A 206 -15.27 -6.79 1.84
CA LEU A 206 -14.69 -7.50 2.97
C LEU A 206 -15.67 -7.59 4.14
N SER A 207 -15.86 -8.79 4.68
CA SER A 207 -16.70 -8.97 5.88
C SER A 207 -15.96 -8.51 7.14
N ARG A 208 -16.70 -7.98 8.12
CA ARG A 208 -16.15 -7.62 9.44
C ARG A 208 -15.51 -8.83 10.13
N SER A 209 -16.13 -10.01 10.03
CA SER A 209 -15.62 -11.25 10.62
C SER A 209 -14.23 -11.62 10.07
N THR A 210 -13.99 -11.40 8.77
CA THR A 210 -12.67 -11.63 8.16
C THR A 210 -11.63 -10.67 8.73
N VAL A 211 -11.94 -9.38 8.88
CA VAL A 211 -11.04 -8.39 9.49
C VAL A 211 -10.68 -8.78 10.91
N LEU A 212 -11.69 -9.13 11.73
CA LEU A 212 -11.47 -9.55 13.12
C LEU A 212 -10.64 -10.84 13.22
N THR A 213 -10.91 -11.81 12.35
CA THR A 213 -10.13 -13.05 12.28
C THR A 213 -8.67 -12.75 11.94
N HIS A 214 -8.41 -11.80 11.05
CA HIS A 214 -7.05 -11.41 10.71
C HIS A 214 -6.38 -10.64 11.85
N CYS A 215 -7.07 -9.72 12.54
CA CYS A 215 -6.57 -9.06 13.76
C CYS A 215 -6.12 -10.07 14.82
N TRP A 216 -6.86 -11.17 14.98
CA TRP A 216 -6.50 -12.22 15.93
C TRP A 216 -5.24 -12.99 15.50
N LYS A 217 -5.08 -13.25 14.21
CA LYS A 217 -3.98 -14.05 13.65
C LYS A 217 -2.68 -13.25 13.49
N ASP A 218 -2.76 -11.95 13.26
CA ASP A 218 -1.63 -11.08 12.99
C ASP A 218 -1.58 -9.90 13.98
N PRO A 219 -0.72 -9.97 15.00
CA PRO A 219 -0.51 -8.87 15.95
C PRO A 219 -0.04 -7.57 15.28
N GLY A 220 0.70 -7.66 14.17
CA GLY A 220 1.15 -6.49 13.42
C GLY A 220 -0.03 -5.74 12.78
N PHE A 221 -0.97 -6.47 12.21
CA PHE A 221 -2.22 -5.90 11.71
C PHE A 221 -3.09 -5.33 12.83
N LEU A 222 -3.20 -6.02 13.98
CA LEU A 222 -3.91 -5.48 15.14
C LEU A 222 -3.30 -4.14 15.61
N GLN A 223 -1.97 -4.07 15.73
CA GLN A 223 -1.28 -2.83 16.08
C GLN A 223 -1.54 -1.73 15.04
N PHE A 224 -1.52 -2.08 13.76
CA PHE A 224 -1.87 -1.15 12.68
C PHE A 224 -3.29 -0.58 12.87
N VAL A 225 -4.28 -1.44 13.15
CA VAL A 225 -5.67 -1.02 13.39
C VAL A 225 -5.78 -0.10 14.60
N CYS A 226 -5.14 -0.45 15.72
CA CYS A 226 -5.12 0.37 16.94
C CYS A 226 -4.48 1.75 16.72
N ASN A 227 -3.51 1.84 15.81
CA ASN A 227 -2.81 3.09 15.52
C ASN A 227 -3.58 4.04 14.58
N MET A 228 -4.62 3.57 13.88
CA MET A 228 -5.37 4.40 12.93
C MET A 228 -5.98 5.64 13.60
N VAL A 229 -6.66 5.46 14.74
CA VAL A 229 -7.35 6.56 15.43
C VAL A 229 -6.36 7.59 16.01
N PRO A 230 -5.29 7.21 16.74
CA PRO A 230 -4.27 8.17 17.18
C PRO A 230 -3.66 8.98 16.05
N TYR A 231 -3.36 8.34 14.90
CA TYR A 231 -2.80 9.04 13.75
C TYR A 231 -3.81 10.01 13.10
N ALA A 232 -5.08 9.60 12.97
CA ALA A 232 -6.13 10.48 12.48
C ALA A 232 -6.30 11.71 13.40
N ILE A 233 -6.40 11.51 14.72
CA ILE A 233 -6.54 12.62 15.68
C ILE A 233 -5.35 13.58 15.58
N LYS A 234 -4.12 13.05 15.47
CA LYS A 234 -2.92 13.88 15.33
C LYS A 234 -2.94 14.73 14.05
N ALA A 235 -3.33 14.14 12.92
CA ALA A 235 -3.43 14.85 11.65
C ALA A 235 -4.46 15.98 11.73
N HIS A 236 -5.67 15.67 12.21
CA HIS A 236 -6.76 16.65 12.32
C HIS A 236 -6.47 17.77 13.33
N LYS A 237 -5.73 17.49 14.41
CA LYS A 237 -5.27 18.52 15.35
C LYS A 237 -4.17 19.41 14.76
N ALA A 238 -3.23 18.84 14.01
CA ALA A 238 -2.15 19.59 13.39
C ALA A 238 -2.67 20.61 12.36
N VAL A 239 -3.82 20.34 11.73
CA VAL A 239 -4.48 21.33 10.87
C VAL A 239 -5.22 22.38 11.70
N LYS A 240 -6.02 21.99 12.70
CA LYS A 240 -6.78 22.94 13.53
C LYS A 240 -5.91 23.88 14.38
N GLY A 241 -4.67 23.48 14.69
CA GLY A 241 -3.68 24.33 15.37
C GLY A 241 -3.01 25.37 14.45
N ARG A 242 -3.28 25.32 13.14
CA ARG A 242 -2.80 26.30 12.16
C ARG A 242 -3.94 27.28 11.87
N ASP A 243 -3.82 28.50 12.37
CA ASP A 243 -4.68 29.62 11.95
C ASP A 243 -4.57 29.78 10.41
N PRO A 244 -5.67 30.02 9.66
CA PRO A 244 -5.62 30.39 8.24
C PRO A 244 -4.68 31.58 7.91
N GLN A 245 -4.18 32.31 8.91
CA GLN A 245 -3.20 33.40 8.75
C GLN A 245 -1.78 33.09 9.27
N GLY A 246 -1.48 31.84 9.65
CA GLY A 246 -0.10 31.42 9.95
C GLY A 246 0.48 31.91 11.29
N GLN A 247 -0.35 32.38 12.24
CA GLN A 247 0.12 32.64 13.61
C GLN A 247 -0.13 31.43 14.51
N THR A 248 0.95 30.93 15.11
CA THR A 248 0.92 29.88 16.14
C THR A 248 0.06 30.35 17.32
N LEU A 249 -1.09 29.70 17.55
CA LEU A 249 -1.84 29.87 18.80
C LEU A 249 -1.05 29.24 19.95
N LEU A 250 -0.25 30.06 20.64
CA LEU A 250 0.21 29.75 21.98
C LEU A 250 -1.00 29.74 22.91
N TYR A 251 -1.70 28.61 23.00
CA TYR A 251 -2.63 28.39 24.09
C TYR A 251 -1.81 28.29 25.38
N GLY A 252 -1.73 29.42 26.07
CA GLY A 252 -1.18 29.52 27.42
C GLY A 252 -1.86 28.51 28.34
N SER A 253 -1.03 27.70 28.99
CA SER A 253 -1.38 26.90 30.15
C SER A 253 -2.04 27.79 31.21
N ARG A 254 -3.37 27.74 31.34
CA ARG A 254 -4.05 28.26 32.52
C ARG A 254 -3.78 27.31 33.67
N SER A 255 -2.92 27.74 34.59
CA SER A 255 -2.79 27.19 35.93
C SER A 255 -4.16 27.25 36.65
N PRO A 256 -4.54 26.24 37.47
CA PRO A 256 -5.76 26.31 38.25
C PRO A 256 -5.61 27.34 39.37
N SER A 257 -6.36 28.45 39.29
CA SER A 257 -6.51 29.38 40.40
C SER A 257 -7.37 28.73 41.49
N THR A 258 -6.80 28.59 42.68
CA THR A 258 -7.48 28.23 43.93
C THR A 258 -8.59 29.23 44.26
N PRO A 259 -9.76 28.78 44.76
CA PRO A 259 -10.82 29.69 45.20
C PRO A 259 -10.51 30.26 46.60
N PRO A 260 -10.87 31.53 46.88
CA PRO A 260 -10.71 32.11 48.21
C PRO A 260 -11.81 31.60 49.17
N ARG A 261 -11.45 31.63 50.46
CA ARG A 261 -12.20 31.11 51.62
C ARG A 261 -13.60 31.70 51.79
#